data_AF-A0A545T0S4-F1
#
_entry.id   AF-A0A545T0S4-F1
#
_cell.length_a   1.000
_cell.length_b   1.000
_cell.length_c   1.000
_cell.angle_alpha   90.00
_cell.angle_beta   90.00
_cell.angle_gamma   90.00
#
_symmetry.space_group_name_H-M   'P 1'
#
loop_
_entity.id
_entity.type
_entity.pdbx_description
1 polymer ?
#
loop_
_entity_poly.entity_id
_entity_poly.type
_entity_poly.pdbx_seq_one_letter_code
_entity_poly.pdbx_strand_id
1 'polypeptide(L)'
;MKKQATVEIFREGHWWAAATITPADLAAGHNGACRMEYLLDYACEHIDDPQAVKAGVSCRYPVDFDLHDEQSWPAFLLDILPGGAGRAHWLKRLEIADEDAADWPLLLRGTAFPPGNLRIREAVDARSTDTIPSL
;
A
#
# COMPACT_ATOMS: atom_id res chain seq x y z
N MET A 1 8.49 -13.71 -3.78
CA MET A 1 7.52 -12.60 -3.68
C MET A 1 8.05 -11.59 -2.66
N LYS A 2 8.04 -10.29 -2.96
CA LYS A 2 8.47 -9.26 -2.01
C LYS A 2 7.56 -9.33 -0.77
N LYS A 3 8.12 -9.27 0.44
CA LYS A 3 7.37 -9.38 1.71
C LYS A 3 7.07 -8.04 2.36
N GLN A 4 7.36 -6.95 1.66
CA GLN A 4 7.11 -5.60 2.12
C GLN A 4 6.61 -4.75 0.95
N ALA A 5 5.64 -3.90 1.22
CA ALA A 5 5.11 -2.91 0.29
C ALA A 5 5.39 -1.51 0.84
N THR A 6 5.60 -0.55 -0.05
CA THR A 6 5.82 0.85 0.33
C THR A 6 4.59 1.67 -0.03
N VAL A 7 3.97 2.23 0.99
CA VAL A 7 2.84 3.15 0.84
C VAL A 7 3.40 4.52 0.48
N GLU A 8 2.86 5.09 -0.58
CA GLU A 8 3.12 6.46 -0.97
C GLU A 8 1.89 7.32 -0.75
N ILE A 9 2.11 8.56 -0.34
CA ILE A 9 1.07 9.57 -0.17
C ILE A 9 1.35 10.77 -1.08
N PHE A 10 0.33 11.23 -1.79
CA PHE A 10 0.41 12.42 -2.60
C PHE A 10 0.19 13.66 -1.73
N ARG A 11 1.23 14.49 -1.63
CA ARG A 11 1.22 15.78 -0.91
C ARG A 11 2.09 16.78 -1.63
N GLU A 12 1.67 18.04 -1.63
CA GLU A 12 2.46 19.15 -2.17
C GLU A 12 2.90 18.95 -3.63
N GLY A 13 2.03 18.34 -4.44
CA GLY A 13 2.29 18.08 -5.86
C GLY A 13 3.17 16.88 -6.15
N HIS A 14 3.62 16.14 -5.15
CA HIS A 14 4.56 15.03 -5.30
C HIS A 14 4.11 13.78 -4.53
N TRP A 15 4.62 12.63 -4.96
CA TRP A 15 4.42 11.36 -4.26
C TRP A 15 5.56 11.14 -3.28
N TRP A 16 5.21 10.97 -2.01
CA TRP A 16 6.15 10.76 -0.93
C TRP A 16 6.17 9.31 -0.51
N ALA A 17 7.36 8.77 -0.32
CA ALA A 17 7.61 7.52 0.36
C ALA A 17 7.25 7.65 1.84
N ALA A 18 6.05 7.22 2.25
CA ALA A 18 5.57 7.51 3.61
C ALA A 18 5.83 6.38 4.60
N ALA A 19 5.38 5.17 4.27
CA ALA A 19 5.36 4.06 5.21
C ALA A 19 5.63 2.74 4.52
N THR A 20 5.98 1.72 5.31
CA THR A 20 6.07 0.34 4.84
C THR A 20 5.01 -0.53 5.49
N ILE A 21 4.60 -1.57 4.77
CA ILE A 21 3.63 -2.57 5.19
C ILE A 21 4.29 -3.94 5.06
N THR A 22 4.27 -4.72 6.14
CA THR A 22 4.89 -6.05 6.21
C THR A 22 3.88 -7.06 6.81
N PRO A 23 3.17 -7.84 5.97
CA PRO A 23 2.28 -8.89 6.45
C PRO A 23 3.07 -10.04 7.09
N ALA A 24 2.56 -10.58 8.19
CA ALA A 24 3.16 -11.71 8.89
C ALA A 24 2.91 -13.05 8.16
N ASP A 25 1.69 -13.21 7.62
CA ASP A 25 1.29 -14.37 6.82
C ASP A 25 0.58 -13.89 5.54
N LEU A 26 1.14 -14.28 4.39
CA LEU A 26 0.58 -13.93 3.09
C LEU A 26 -0.64 -14.77 2.74
N ALA A 27 -0.77 -15.98 3.29
CA ALA A 27 -1.89 -16.88 3.00
C ALA A 27 -3.20 -16.39 3.64
N ALA A 28 -3.10 -15.69 4.77
CA ALA A 28 -4.23 -15.11 5.48
C ALA A 28 -4.77 -13.81 4.83
N GLY A 29 -4.14 -13.32 3.76
CA GLY A 29 -4.57 -12.10 3.06
C GLY A 29 -4.71 -10.91 4.02
N HIS A 30 -5.73 -10.09 3.79
CA HIS A 30 -6.01 -8.95 4.66
C HIS A 30 -6.47 -9.31 6.08
N ASN A 31 -6.90 -10.56 6.32
CA ASN A 31 -7.29 -11.05 7.63
C ASN A 31 -6.08 -11.36 8.52
N GLY A 32 -4.87 -11.47 7.95
CA GLY A 32 -3.64 -11.78 8.66
C GLY A 32 -2.99 -10.59 9.34
N ALA A 33 -2.23 -10.86 10.40
CA ALA A 33 -1.47 -9.84 11.13
C ALA A 33 -0.50 -9.08 10.21
N CYS A 34 -0.31 -7.80 10.49
CA CYS A 34 0.46 -6.91 9.64
C CYS A 34 1.16 -5.84 10.45
N ARG A 35 2.41 -5.57 10.11
CA ARG A 35 3.17 -4.44 10.65
C ARG A 35 3.12 -3.25 9.70
N MET A 36 2.89 -2.05 10.24
CA MET A 36 3.11 -0.78 9.57
C MET A 36 4.14 0.04 10.33
N GLU A 37 5.03 0.72 9.62
CA GLU A 37 5.92 1.74 10.19
C GLU A 37 6.13 2.86 9.18
N TYR A 38 6.23 4.10 9.65
CA TYR A 38 6.68 5.20 8.81
C TYR A 38 8.15 5.04 8.45
N LEU A 39 8.51 5.47 7.24
CA LEU A 39 9.92 5.60 6.86
C LEU A 39 10.54 6.73 7.69
N LEU A 40 11.72 6.49 8.24
CA LEU A 40 12.38 7.42 9.15
C LEU A 40 12.52 8.83 8.55
N ASP A 41 12.95 8.92 7.29
CA ASP A 41 13.12 10.21 6.59
C ASP A 41 11.80 10.98 6.50
N TYR A 42 10.70 10.28 6.18
CA TYR A 42 9.37 10.88 6.11
C TYR A 42 8.84 11.30 7.48
N ALA A 43 9.04 10.45 8.50
CA ALA A 43 8.63 10.75 9.86
C ALA A 43 9.38 11.98 10.41
N CYS A 44 10.70 12.04 10.26
CA CYS A 44 11.50 13.19 10.68
C CYS A 44 11.07 14.50 10.00
N GLU A 45 10.68 14.45 8.72
CA GLU A 45 10.26 15.65 7.98
C GLU A 45 8.88 16.16 8.41
N HIS A 46 8.00 15.29 8.90
CA HIS A 46 6.58 15.62 9.09
C HIS A 46 6.06 15.50 10.53
N ILE A 47 6.81 14.93 11.47
CA ILE A 47 6.30 14.69 12.83
C ILE A 47 6.04 15.98 13.61
N ASP A 48 6.85 17.02 13.39
CA ASP A 48 6.71 18.33 14.04
C ASP A 48 5.82 19.30 13.22
N ASP A 49 5.26 18.86 12.09
CA ASP A 49 4.30 19.66 11.32
C ASP A 49 3.01 19.83 12.16
N PRO A 50 2.52 21.05 12.41
CA PRO A 50 1.21 21.27 13.00
C PRO A 50 0.06 20.58 12.23
N GLN A 51 0.31 20.18 10.99
CA GLN A 51 -0.56 19.40 10.11
C GLN A 51 -0.13 17.93 9.97
N ALA A 52 0.66 17.36 10.90
CA ALA A 52 1.14 15.97 10.86
C ALA A 52 0.01 14.94 10.69
N VAL A 53 -1.19 15.22 11.22
CA VAL A 53 -2.38 14.39 10.99
C VAL A 53 -2.75 14.32 9.49
N LYS A 54 -2.55 15.40 8.74
CA LYS A 54 -2.73 15.44 7.26
C LYS A 54 -1.57 14.80 6.49
N ALA A 55 -0.43 14.59 7.14
CA ALA A 55 0.71 13.87 6.60
C ALA A 55 0.61 12.35 6.84
N GLY A 56 -0.30 11.92 7.72
CA GLY A 56 -0.50 10.51 8.02
C GLY A 56 -1.19 9.75 6.88
N VAL A 57 -0.91 8.44 6.77
CA VAL A 57 -1.56 7.54 5.82
C VAL A 57 -3.03 7.26 6.18
N SER A 58 -3.45 7.58 7.41
CA SER A 58 -4.84 7.54 7.86
C SER A 58 -5.00 8.38 9.12
N CYS A 59 -6.21 8.81 9.46
CA CYS A 59 -6.49 9.45 10.73
C CYS A 59 -6.16 8.56 11.96
N ARG A 60 -6.19 7.23 11.80
CA ARG A 60 -5.78 6.28 12.85
C ARG A 60 -4.27 6.24 13.06
N TYR A 61 -3.51 6.54 11.99
CA TYR A 61 -2.07 6.46 11.96
C TYR A 61 -1.50 7.85 11.64
N PRO A 62 -1.54 8.82 12.58
CA PRO A 62 -0.78 10.06 12.41
C PRO A 62 0.72 9.74 12.24
N VAL A 63 1.50 10.69 11.71
CA VAL A 63 2.95 10.49 11.58
C VAL A 63 3.58 10.32 12.98
N ASP A 64 4.31 9.23 13.15
CA ASP A 64 5.03 8.89 14.38
C ASP A 64 6.28 8.05 14.06
N PHE A 65 6.97 7.58 15.10
CA PHE A 65 8.12 6.67 14.99
C PHE A 65 7.79 5.26 15.50
N ASP A 66 6.50 4.96 15.71
CA ASP A 66 6.07 3.70 16.32
C ASP A 66 6.01 2.56 15.29
N LEU A 67 6.18 1.34 15.80
CA LEU A 67 5.89 0.13 15.05
C LEU A 67 4.45 -0.27 15.34
N HIS A 68 3.58 -0.21 14.33
CA HIS A 68 2.17 -0.53 14.45
C HIS A 68 1.95 -1.99 14.08
N ASP A 69 1.89 -2.86 15.10
CA ASP A 69 1.54 -4.27 14.94
C ASP A 69 0.03 -4.48 15.05
N GLU A 70 -0.60 -4.76 13.91
CA GLU A 70 -2.05 -4.96 13.82
C GLU A 70 -2.40 -6.44 13.63
N GLN A 71 -3.54 -6.87 14.19
CA GLN A 71 -4.00 -8.26 14.09
C GLN A 71 -4.52 -8.63 12.69
N SER A 72 -4.89 -7.62 11.90
CA SER A 72 -5.25 -7.70 10.49
C SER A 72 -4.56 -6.58 9.73
N TRP A 73 -4.70 -6.50 8.41
CA TRP A 73 -4.18 -5.35 7.67
C TRP A 73 -4.81 -4.03 8.15
N PRO A 74 -4.03 -2.92 8.17
CA PRO A 74 -4.59 -1.59 8.37
C PRO A 74 -5.75 -1.30 7.41
N ALA A 75 -6.88 -0.83 7.92
CA ALA A 75 -8.11 -0.68 7.14
C ALA A 75 -7.96 0.20 5.88
N PHE A 76 -7.10 1.22 5.92
CA PHE A 76 -6.84 2.07 4.75
C PHE A 76 -6.26 1.30 3.54
N LEU A 77 -5.65 0.14 3.76
CA LEU A 77 -5.20 -0.73 2.67
C LEU A 77 -6.38 -1.35 1.93
N LEU A 78 -7.50 -1.61 2.61
CA LEU A 78 -8.71 -2.16 1.99
C LEU A 78 -9.43 -1.13 1.12
N ASP A 79 -9.31 0.16 1.47
CA ASP A 79 -9.85 1.26 0.68
C ASP A 79 -9.17 1.37 -0.69
N ILE A 80 -7.89 0.98 -0.78
CA ILE A 80 -7.10 1.01 -2.03
C ILE A 80 -6.95 -0.35 -2.72
N LEU A 81 -7.19 -1.46 -2.00
CA LEU A 81 -7.11 -2.81 -2.55
C LEU A 81 -8.16 -2.99 -3.66
N PRO A 82 -7.81 -3.59 -4.82
CA PRO A 82 -8.79 -3.80 -5.89
C PRO A 82 -9.90 -4.72 -5.41
N GLY A 83 -11.14 -4.19 -5.37
CA GLY A 83 -12.36 -4.93 -5.07
C GLY A 83 -13.22 -5.20 -6.32
N GLY A 84 -14.23 -6.06 -6.18
CA GLY A 84 -15.25 -6.30 -7.20
C GLY A 84 -14.69 -6.60 -8.60
N ALA A 85 -15.12 -5.83 -9.61
CA ALA A 85 -14.64 -6.00 -10.98
C ALA A 85 -13.13 -5.74 -11.14
N GLY A 86 -12.56 -4.82 -10.34
CA GLY A 86 -11.12 -4.56 -10.32
C GLY A 86 -10.33 -5.76 -9.82
N ARG A 87 -10.82 -6.40 -8.74
CA ARG A 87 -10.29 -7.68 -8.25
C ARG A 87 -10.31 -8.74 -9.34
N ALA A 88 -11.48 -8.99 -9.93
CA ALA A 88 -11.66 -9.99 -10.98
C ALA A 88 -10.72 -9.77 -12.18
N HIS A 89 -10.54 -8.51 -12.60
CA HIS A 89 -9.60 -8.16 -13.67
C HIS A 89 -8.16 -8.53 -13.33
N TRP A 90 -7.70 -8.17 -12.12
CA TRP A 90 -6.32 -8.43 -11.71
C TRP A 90 -6.05 -9.90 -11.42
N LEU A 91 -6.99 -10.63 -10.81
CA LEU A 91 -6.89 -12.08 -10.62
C LEU A 91 -6.69 -12.79 -11.97
N LYS A 92 -7.50 -12.43 -12.97
CA LYS A 92 -7.35 -12.95 -14.34
C LYS A 92 -6.00 -12.60 -14.94
N ARG A 93 -5.56 -11.34 -14.81
CA ARG A 93 -4.30 -10.85 -15.38
C ARG A 93 -3.07 -11.53 -14.75
N LEU A 94 -3.14 -11.84 -13.46
CA LEU A 94 -2.06 -12.48 -12.71
C LEU A 94 -2.13 -14.02 -12.74
N GLU A 95 -3.19 -14.59 -13.32
CA GLU A 95 -3.45 -16.03 -13.38
C GLU A 95 -3.45 -16.70 -11.99
N ILE A 96 -4.05 -16.03 -11.01
CA ILE A 96 -4.18 -16.52 -9.62
C ILE A 96 -5.64 -16.73 -9.22
N ALA A 97 -5.88 -17.65 -8.29
CA ALA A 97 -7.21 -17.96 -7.75
C ALA A 97 -7.74 -16.82 -6.86
N ASP A 98 -9.08 -16.71 -6.78
CA ASP A 98 -9.74 -15.75 -5.89
C ASP A 98 -9.80 -16.27 -4.45
N GLU A 99 -8.70 -16.09 -3.73
CA GLU A 99 -8.53 -16.52 -2.34
C GLU A 99 -7.85 -15.41 -1.53
N ASP A 100 -7.87 -15.49 -0.20
CA ASP A 100 -7.21 -14.50 0.68
C ASP A 100 -5.72 -14.32 0.32
N ALA A 101 -5.04 -15.40 -0.06
CA ALA A 101 -3.65 -15.37 -0.51
C ALA A 101 -3.39 -14.48 -1.74
N ALA A 102 -4.44 -14.13 -2.50
CA ALA A 102 -4.34 -13.24 -3.65
C ALA A 102 -4.22 -11.76 -3.25
N ASP A 103 -4.62 -11.38 -2.04
CA ASP A 103 -4.67 -9.98 -1.62
C ASP A 103 -3.30 -9.29 -1.73
N TRP A 104 -2.22 -9.98 -1.35
CA TRP A 104 -0.88 -9.41 -1.42
C TRP A 104 -0.37 -9.20 -2.86
N PRO A 105 -0.45 -10.19 -3.77
CA PRO A 105 -0.24 -9.96 -5.20
C PRO A 105 -1.09 -8.82 -5.79
N LEU A 106 -2.36 -8.75 -5.40
CA LEU A 106 -3.28 -7.70 -5.87
C LEU A 106 -2.88 -6.32 -5.35
N LEU A 107 -2.46 -6.23 -4.09
CA LEU A 107 -1.90 -5.00 -3.52
C LEU A 107 -0.67 -4.56 -4.30
N LEU A 108 0.31 -5.46 -4.49
CA LEU A 108 1.58 -5.15 -5.16
C LEU A 108 1.49 -4.87 -6.66
N ARG A 109 0.38 -5.23 -7.33
CA ARG A 109 0.23 -5.06 -8.79
C ARG A 109 -0.91 -4.13 -9.18
N GLY A 110 -1.97 -4.09 -8.39
CA GLY A 110 -3.22 -3.44 -8.73
C GLY A 110 -3.46 -2.05 -8.13
N THR A 111 -2.57 -1.57 -7.26
CA THR A 111 -2.77 -0.33 -6.50
C THR A 111 -1.82 0.80 -6.90
N ALA A 112 -1.50 0.89 -8.19
CA ALA A 112 -0.70 1.98 -8.74
C ALA A 112 -1.48 3.32 -8.81
N PHE A 113 -2.79 3.24 -9.02
CA PHE A 113 -3.70 4.40 -9.16
C PHE A 113 -5.06 4.15 -8.49
N PRO A 114 -5.10 3.83 -7.19
CA PRO A 114 -6.36 3.68 -6.49
C PRO A 114 -7.01 5.06 -6.28
N PRO A 115 -8.31 5.11 -5.93
CA PRO A 115 -8.95 6.36 -5.52
C PRO A 115 -8.26 7.01 -4.32
N GLY A 116 -8.22 8.34 -4.29
CA GLY A 116 -7.64 9.11 -3.18
C GLY A 116 -6.18 9.53 -3.43
N ASN A 117 -5.44 9.74 -2.35
CA ASN A 117 -4.07 10.24 -2.36
C ASN A 117 -3.03 9.20 -1.90
N LEU A 118 -3.41 7.93 -1.79
CA LEU A 118 -2.49 6.85 -1.44
C LEU A 118 -2.24 5.95 -2.65
N ARG A 119 -1.09 5.27 -2.68
CA ARG A 119 -0.80 4.19 -3.63
C ARG A 119 0.30 3.29 -3.09
N ILE A 120 0.57 2.19 -3.78
CA ILE A 120 1.71 1.32 -3.49
C ILE A 120 2.79 1.51 -4.56
N ARG A 121 4.01 1.85 -4.13
CA ARG A 121 5.14 2.11 -5.03
C ARG A 121 5.43 0.93 -5.95
N GLU A 122 5.42 -0.27 -5.39
CA GLU A 122 5.73 -1.49 -6.14
C GLU A 122 4.74 -1.74 -7.28
N ALA A 123 3.48 -1.31 -7.13
CA ALA A 123 2.50 -1.41 -8.21
C ALA A 123 2.79 -0.40 -9.33
N VAL A 124 3.30 0.78 -8.99
CA VAL A 124 3.75 1.79 -9.97
C VAL A 124 4.98 1.28 -10.73
N ASP A 125 5.97 0.76 -10.00
CA ASP A 125 7.21 0.23 -10.57
C ASP A 125 6.96 -0.98 -11.47
N ALA A 126 6.08 -1.90 -11.06
CA ALA A 126 5.71 -3.04 -11.90
C ALA A 126 5.08 -2.61 -13.23
N ARG A 127 4.50 -1.41 -13.30
CA ARG A 127 3.91 -0.86 -14.52
C ARG A 127 4.94 -0.16 -15.41
N SER A 128 6.01 0.40 -14.84
CA SER A 128 7.09 1.01 -15.64
C SER A 128 7.93 -0.05 -16.36
N THR A 129 8.07 -1.24 -15.77
CA THR A 129 8.65 -2.41 -16.44
C THR A 129 7.78 -2.99 -17.56
N ASP A 130 6.47 -2.75 -17.54
CA ASP A 130 5.52 -3.15 -18.59
C ASP A 130 5.52 -2.15 -19.78
N THR A 131 6.66 -1.55 -20.13
CA THR A 131 6.75 -0.60 -21.25
C THR A 131 6.22 -1.28 -22.52
N ILE A 132 5.08 -0.77 -23.00
CA ILE A 132 4.46 -1.13 -24.26
C ILE A 132 5.52 -0.96 -25.36
N PRO A 133 5.78 -1.96 -26.24
CA PRO A 133 6.61 -1.75 -27.41
C PRO A 133 6.02 -0.57 -28.18
N SER A 134 6.83 0.47 -28.40
CA SER A 134 6.45 1.66 -29.17
C SER A 134 5.71 1.25 -30.45
N LEU A 135 4.49 1.78 -30.62
CA LEU A 135 3.77 1.77 -31.91
C LEU A 135 4.57 2.53 -32.98
#